data_AF-A0A1F8NEQ7-F1
#
_entry.id   AF-A0A1F8NEQ7-F1
#
_cell.length_a   1.000
_cell.length_b   1.000
_cell.length_c   1.000
_cell.angle_alpha   90.00
_cell.angle_beta   90.00
_cell.angle_gamma   90.00
#
_symmetry.space_group_name_H-M   'P 1'
#
loop_
_entity.id
_entity.type
_entity.pdbx_description
1 polymer ?
#
loop_
_entity_poly.entity_id
_entity_poly.type
_entity_poly.pdbx_seq_one_letter_code
_entity_poly.pdbx_strand_id
1 'polypeptide(L)'
;MIGNLGKDPELRQLPSGKKVCSFSMAVNHRWKNGAGEPKEETEWFAVESWGKLGEICHQYLSKGKLVYVEGRMRTDHWQDDKGEPHSRPKVVGLAMQILDRKPDEPDVAAVPGEEAEG
;
A
#
# COMPACT_ATOMS: atom_id res chain seq x y z
N MET A 1 -0.09 9.24 -4.36
CA MET A 1 1.24 8.60 -4.28
C MET A 1 1.14 7.15 -4.71
N ILE A 2 2.20 6.58 -5.27
CA ILE A 2 2.24 5.19 -5.74
C ILE A 2 3.39 4.48 -5.05
N GLY A 3 3.15 3.29 -4.49
CA GLY A 3 4.17 2.53 -3.78
C GLY A 3 3.69 1.14 -3.36
N ASN A 4 4.60 0.35 -2.83
CA ASN A 4 4.32 -1.01 -2.39
C ASN A 4 4.10 -1.07 -0.88
N LEU A 5 3.17 -1.91 -0.41
CA LEU A 5 2.99 -2.14 1.02
C LEU A 5 4.22 -2.83 1.62
N GLY A 6 4.76 -2.29 2.71
CA GLY A 6 5.90 -2.91 3.42
C GLY A 6 5.51 -4.12 4.27
N LYS A 7 4.26 -4.15 4.74
CA LYS A 7 3.67 -5.19 5.58
C LYS A 7 2.16 -5.27 5.34
N ASP A 8 1.53 -6.30 5.88
CA ASP A 8 0.08 -6.46 5.81
C ASP A 8 -0.65 -5.30 6.52
N PRO A 9 -1.81 -4.87 6.00
CA PRO A 9 -2.61 -3.80 6.59
C PRO A 9 -3.25 -4.24 7.91
N GLU A 10 -3.13 -3.38 8.94
CA GLU A 10 -3.69 -3.63 10.26
C GLU A 10 -5.03 -2.90 10.42
N LEU A 11 -6.12 -3.63 10.66
CA LEU A 11 -7.44 -3.06 10.96
C LEU A 11 -7.64 -2.93 12.47
N ARG A 12 -8.05 -1.75 12.92
CA ARG A 12 -8.43 -1.49 14.31
C ARG A 12 -9.81 -0.87 14.38
N GLN A 13 -10.59 -1.29 15.36
CA GLN A 13 -11.85 -0.65 15.72
C GLN A 13 -11.63 0.24 16.94
N LEU A 14 -12.01 1.50 16.84
CA LEU A 14 -11.91 2.45 17.95
C LEU A 14 -13.13 2.33 18.88
N PRO A 15 -13.04 2.80 20.14
CA PRO A 15 -14.19 2.83 21.06
C PRO A 15 -15.41 3.58 20.51
N SER A 16 -15.20 4.53 19.59
CA SER A 16 -16.27 5.25 18.88
C SER A 16 -17.01 4.40 17.83
N GLY A 17 -16.66 3.12 17.67
CA GLY A 17 -17.19 2.23 16.63
C GLY A 17 -16.54 2.41 15.26
N LYS A 18 -15.81 3.50 15.03
CA LYS A 18 -15.11 3.77 13.76
C LYS A 18 -13.98 2.77 13.53
N LYS A 19 -13.87 2.26 12.31
CA LYS A 19 -12.76 1.42 11.87
C LYS A 19 -11.68 2.26 11.17
N VAL A 20 -10.43 1.93 11.45
CA VAL A 20 -9.25 2.50 10.81
C VAL A 20 -8.33 1.37 10.38
N CYS A 21 -7.90 1.40 9.13
CA CYS A 21 -6.86 0.53 8.60
C CYS A 21 -5.57 1.33 8.46
N SER A 22 -4.49 0.81 9.04
CA SER A 22 -3.16 1.42 9.02
C SER A 22 -2.19 0.54 8.23
N PHE A 23 -1.40 1.14 7.35
CA PHE A 23 -0.35 0.45 6.60
C PHE A 23 0.81 1.39 6.27
N SER A 24 1.95 0.84 5.84
CA SER A 24 3.09 1.62 5.34
C SER A 24 3.36 1.31 3.87
N MET A 25 3.75 2.34 3.12
CA MET A 25 4.10 2.23 1.70
C MET A 25 5.56 2.64 1.48
N ALA A 26 6.31 1.85 0.73
CA ALA A 26 7.60 2.21 0.16
C ALA A 26 7.37 2.90 -1.19
N VAL A 27 7.86 4.13 -1.33
CA VAL A 27 7.81 4.90 -2.57
C VAL A 27 9.24 5.16 -3.03
N ASN A 28 9.58 4.69 -4.23
CA ASN A 28 10.92 4.85 -4.78
C ASN A 28 11.00 6.09 -5.66
N HIS A 29 12.02 6.91 -5.44
CA HIS A 29 12.40 8.03 -6.28
C HIS A 29 13.73 7.70 -6.95
N ARG A 30 13.77 7.75 -8.30
CA ARG A 30 14.98 7.52 -9.10
C ARG A 30 15.35 8.79 -9.85
N TRP A 31 16.62 9.19 -9.76
CA TRP A 31 17.14 10.37 -10.45
C TRP A 31 18.61 10.18 -10.82
N LYS A 32 19.18 11.11 -11.59
CA LYS A 32 20.63 11.17 -11.82
C LYS A 32 21.24 12.28 -10.98
N ASN A 33 22.38 12.03 -10.34
CA ASN A 33 23.11 13.07 -9.61
C ASN A 33 23.84 14.04 -10.57
N GLY A 34 24.54 15.04 -10.02
CA GLY A 34 25.30 16.01 -10.81
C GLY A 34 26.43 15.43 -11.68
N ALA A 35 26.90 14.21 -11.36
CA ALA A 35 27.88 13.48 -12.16
C ALA A 35 27.25 12.58 -13.24
N GLY A 36 25.91 12.56 -13.35
CA GLY A 36 25.18 11.72 -14.29
C GLY A 36 24.95 10.27 -13.84
N GLU A 37 25.36 9.92 -12.61
CA GLU A 37 25.20 8.59 -12.04
C GLU A 37 23.75 8.37 -11.56
N PRO A 38 23.17 7.19 -11.78
CA PRO A 38 21.85 6.87 -11.26
C PRO A 38 21.86 6.78 -9.74
N LYS A 39 20.84 7.36 -9.11
CA LYS A 39 20.52 7.28 -7.68
C LYS A 39 19.09 6.82 -7.49
N GLU A 40 18.86 6.09 -6.40
CA GLU A 40 17.54 5.63 -5.97
C GLU A 40 17.44 5.84 -4.46
N GLU A 41 16.28 6.31 -4.02
CA GLU A 41 15.93 6.45 -2.61
C GLU A 41 14.51 5.92 -2.39
N THR A 42 14.33 5.24 -1.27
CA THR A 42 13.03 4.70 -0.84
C THR A 42 12.56 5.50 0.36
N GLU A 43 11.44 6.19 0.20
CA GLU A 43 10.77 6.90 1.30
C GLU A 43 9.60 6.07 1.82
N TRP A 44 9.41 6.06 3.14
CA TRP A 44 8.38 5.26 3.81
C TRP A 44 7.24 6.12 4.34
N PHE A 45 6.06 5.92 3.78
CA PHE A 45 4.87 6.69 4.17
C PHE A 45 3.92 5.86 5.01
N ALA A 46 3.54 6.39 6.19
CA ALA A 46 2.44 5.84 6.98
C ALA A 46 1.10 6.32 6.40
N VAL A 47 0.15 5.39 6.22
CA VAL A 47 -1.18 5.67 5.69
C VAL A 47 -2.25 5.18 6.65
N GLU A 48 -3.30 5.97 6.84
CA GLU A 48 -4.52 5.57 7.54
C GLU A 48 -5.74 5.77 6.64
N SER A 49 -6.53 4.71 6.47
CA SER A 49 -7.80 4.72 5.76
C SER A 49 -8.94 4.43 6.73
N TRP A 50 -10.03 5.18 6.62
CA TRP A 50 -11.11 5.18 7.61
C TRP A 50 -12.42 4.62 7.04
N GLY A 51 -13.28 4.08 7.92
CA GLY A 51 -14.61 3.60 7.54
C GLY A 51 -14.55 2.54 6.45
N LYS A 52 -15.42 2.67 5.43
CA LYS A 52 -15.51 1.73 4.31
C LYS A 52 -14.20 1.59 3.53
N LEU A 53 -13.46 2.70 3.34
CA LEU A 53 -12.14 2.63 2.69
C LEU A 53 -11.15 1.80 3.52
N GLY A 54 -11.19 1.96 4.85
CA GLY A 54 -10.37 1.15 5.76
C GLY A 54 -10.69 -0.34 5.67
N GLU A 55 -11.98 -0.70 5.60
CA GLU A 55 -12.39 -2.10 5.41
C GLU A 55 -11.91 -2.66 4.07
N ILE A 56 -12.05 -1.90 2.97
CA ILE A 56 -11.54 -2.27 1.64
C ILE A 56 -10.03 -2.46 1.68
N CYS A 57 -9.29 -1.52 2.28
CA CYS A 57 -7.84 -1.62 2.40
C CYS A 57 -7.43 -2.90 3.16
N HIS A 58 -8.08 -3.23 4.27
CA HIS A 58 -7.77 -4.46 5.00
C HIS A 58 -8.13 -5.73 4.24
N GLN A 59 -9.27 -5.74 3.52
CA GLN A 59 -9.74 -6.91 2.80
C GLN A 59 -8.89 -7.23 1.57
N TYR A 60 -8.44 -6.21 0.83
CA TYR A 60 -7.82 -6.41 -0.48
C TYR A 60 -6.33 -6.10 -0.51
N LEU A 61 -5.78 -5.41 0.50
CA LEU A 61 -4.35 -5.14 0.55
C LEU A 61 -3.59 -6.21 1.32
N SER A 62 -2.35 -6.45 0.91
CA SER A 62 -1.40 -7.32 1.60
C SER A 62 0.01 -6.78 1.38
N LYS A 63 0.98 -7.28 2.13
CA LYS A 63 2.40 -6.98 1.93
C LYS A 63 2.79 -7.15 0.46
N GLY A 64 3.59 -6.21 -0.04
CA GLY A 64 4.12 -6.22 -1.40
C GLY A 64 3.19 -5.62 -2.46
N LYS A 65 1.88 -5.51 -2.23
CA LYS A 65 0.94 -4.98 -3.23
C LYS A 65 1.30 -3.56 -3.64
N LEU A 66 1.32 -3.32 -4.96
CA LEU A 66 1.47 -2.00 -5.53
C LEU A 66 0.13 -1.26 -5.50
N VAL A 67 0.12 -0.08 -4.90
CA VAL A 67 -1.10 0.71 -4.75
C VAL A 67 -0.86 2.18 -5.08
N TYR A 68 -1.91 2.80 -5.63
CA TYR A 68 -2.09 4.24 -5.63
C TYR A 68 -2.92 4.64 -4.40
N VAL A 69 -2.51 5.71 -3.71
CA VAL A 69 -3.25 6.33 -2.61
C VAL A 69 -3.35 7.83 -2.84
N GLU A 70 -4.56 8.37 -2.75
CA GLU A 70 -4.83 9.81 -2.67
C GLU A 70 -5.30 10.14 -1.26
N GLY A 71 -4.89 11.30 -0.74
CA GLY A 71 -5.28 11.71 0.60
C GLY A 71 -4.72 13.05 1.00
N ARG A 72 -4.79 13.35 2.29
CA ARG A 72 -4.23 14.56 2.88
C ARG A 72 -3.12 14.24 3.88
N MET A 73 -2.14 15.13 3.97
CA MET A 73 -1.11 15.03 4.99
C MET A 73 -1.66 15.44 6.36
N ARG A 74 -1.27 14.69 7.40
CA ARG A 74 -1.54 15.01 8.79
C ARG A 74 -0.34 14.66 9.64
N THR A 75 -0.02 15.51 10.62
CA THR A 75 0.94 15.18 11.66
C THR A 75 0.20 15.06 12.98
N ASP A 76 0.20 13.87 13.56
CA ASP A 76 -0.30 13.67 14.91
C ASP A 76 0.77 14.10 15.90
N HIS A 77 0.36 14.74 16.99
CA HIS A 77 1.23 15.17 18.08
C HIS A 77 0.67 14.59 19.37
N TRP A 78 1.53 14.01 20.20
CA TRP A 78 1.15 13.48 21.52
C TRP A 78 2.34 13.58 22.47
N GLN A 79 2.10 13.38 23.77
CA GLN A 79 3.15 13.19 24.77
C GLN A 79 3.12 11.74 25.24
N ASP A 80 4.28 11.18 25.52
CA ASP A 80 4.35 9.86 26.17
C ASP A 80 4.14 9.96 27.69
N ASP A 81 4.21 8.82 28.38
CA ASP A 81 3.99 8.75 29.83
C ASP A 81 5.04 9.54 30.65
N LYS A 82 6.17 9.91 30.04
CA LYS A 82 7.21 10.75 30.66
C LYS A 82 7.04 12.24 30.34
N GLY A 83 6.05 12.59 29.53
CA GLY A 83 5.80 13.95 29.07
C GLY A 83 6.63 14.38 27.86
N GLU A 84 7.39 13.48 27.23
CA GLU A 84 8.21 13.84 26.07
C GLU A 84 7.31 14.05 24.83
N PRO A 85 7.46 15.15 24.08
CA PRO A 85 6.65 15.41 22.90
C PRO A 85 7.07 14.53 21.71
N HIS A 86 6.09 13.91 21.07
CA HIS A 86 6.26 13.10 19.87
C HIS A 86 5.42 13.64 18.72
N SER A 87 5.88 13.41 17.49
CA SER A 87 5.11 13.70 16.28
C SER A 87 5.18 12.55 15.29
N ARG A 88 4.09 12.34 14.55
CA ARG A 88 4.02 11.30 13.51
C ARG A 88 3.36 11.84 12.25
N PRO A 89 4.12 12.10 11.18
CA PRO A 89 3.55 12.38 9.88
C PRO A 89 2.84 11.13 9.33
N LYS A 90 1.69 11.34 8.70
CA LYS A 90 0.94 10.31 7.97
C LYS A 90 0.07 10.90 6.87
N VAL A 91 -0.33 10.04 5.95
CA VAL A 91 -1.37 10.33 4.96
C VAL A 91 -2.70 9.77 5.44
N VAL A 92 -3.72 10.61 5.51
CA VAL A 92 -5.10 10.17 5.70
C VAL A 92 -5.69 9.92 4.31
N GLY A 93 -5.88 8.65 3.97
CA GLY A 93 -6.36 8.20 2.67
C GLY A 93 -7.81 8.58 2.41
N LEU A 94 -8.08 9.07 1.20
CA LEU A 94 -9.39 9.43 0.66
C LEU A 94 -9.78 8.53 -0.53
N ALA A 95 -8.79 8.05 -1.29
CA ALA A 95 -8.98 7.06 -2.35
C ALA A 95 -7.79 6.09 -2.42
N MET A 96 -8.05 4.86 -2.90
CA MET A 96 -7.04 3.82 -3.09
C MET A 96 -7.35 3.00 -4.33
N GLN A 97 -6.32 2.66 -5.11
CA GLN A 97 -6.41 1.74 -6.23
C GLN A 97 -5.28 0.71 -6.17
N ILE A 98 -5.59 -0.55 -6.43
CA ILE A 98 -4.59 -1.62 -6.59
C ILE A 98 -4.07 -1.58 -8.01
N LEU A 99 -2.75 -1.64 -8.17
CA LEU A 99 -2.07 -1.54 -9.47
C LEU A 99 -1.34 -2.83 -9.87
N ASP A 100 -1.41 -3.87 -9.04
CA ASP A 100 -0.87 -5.19 -9.39
C ASP A 100 -1.56 -5.73 -10.66
N ARG A 101 -0.78 -6.34 -11.55
CA ARG A 101 -1.33 -7.11 -12.67
C ARG A 101 -2.12 -8.29 -12.10
N LYS A 102 -3.29 -8.58 -12.67
CA LYS A 102 -3.99 -9.85 -12.39
C LYS A 102 -3.00 -10.99 -12.68
N PRO A 103 -2.91 -12.03 -11.83
CA PRO A 103 -2.09 -13.19 -12.14
C PRO A 103 -2.53 -13.73 -13.51
N ASP A 104 -1.56 -13.99 -14.39
CA ASP A 104 -1.82 -14.63 -15.67
C ASP A 104 -2.62 -15.90 -15.39
N GLU A 105 -3.86 -15.98 -15.92
CA GLU A 105 -4.56 -17.25 -15.97
C GLU A 105 -3.64 -18.26 -16.67
N PRO A 106 -3.48 -19.48 -16.13
CA PRO A 106 -2.68 -20.49 -16.82
C PRO A 106 -3.27 -20.67 -18.21
N ASP A 107 -2.41 -20.64 -19.22
CA ASP A 107 -2.76 -20.82 -20.63
C ASP A 107 -3.35 -22.24 -20.82
N VAL A 108 -4.67 -22.34 -20.67
CA VAL A 108 -5.46 -23.55 -20.90
C VAL A 108 -5.75 -23.67 -22.39
N ALA A 109 -4.72 -23.74 -23.23
CA ALA A 109 -4.91 -23.99 -24.67
C ALA A 109 -3.70 -24.67 -25.32
N ALA A 110 -3.48 -25.94 -24.98
CA ALA A 110 -2.97 -26.90 -25.94
C ALA A 110 -3.49 -28.29 -25.57
N VAL A 111 -4.73 -28.60 -25.97
CA VAL A 111 -5.17 -29.98 -26.12
C VAL A 111 -4.55 -30.45 -27.44
N PRO A 112 -3.58 -31.40 -27.44
CA PRO A 112 -3.10 -31.96 -28.70
C PRO A 112 -4.27 -32.74 -29.32
N GLY A 113 -4.54 -32.47 -30.59
CA GLY A 113 -5.58 -33.15 -31.35
C GLY A 113 -5.34 -34.66 -31.35
N GLU A 114 -6.40 -35.39 -31.06
CA GLU A 114 -6.53 -36.82 -31.24
C GLU A 114 -6.41 -37.13 -32.74
N GLU A 115 -5.27 -37.69 -33.16
CA GLU A 115 -5.14 -38.29 -34.49
C GLU A 115 -5.83 -39.65 -34.46
N ALA A 116 -7.01 -39.70 -35.07
CA ALA A 116 -7.71 -40.92 -35.43
C ALA A 116 -7.43 -41.24 -36.91
N GLU A 117 -6.58 -42.22 -37.17
CA GLU A 117 -6.58 -43.07 -38.37
C GLU A 117 -6.10 -44.45 -37.89
N GLY A 118 -6.66 -45.59 -38.29
CA GLY A 118 -7.33 -45.93 -39.55
C GLY A 118 -6.73 -47.24 -40.02
#